data_AF-A0A2N2G2K4-F1
#
_entry.id   AF-A0A2N2G2K4-F1
#
_cell.length_a   1.000
_cell.length_b   1.000
_cell.length_c   1.000
_cell.angle_alpha   90.00
_cell.angle_beta   90.00
_cell.angle_gamma   90.00
#
_symmetry.space_group_name_H-M   'P 1'
#
loop_
_entity.id
_entity.type
_entity.pdbx_description
1 polymer ?
#
loop_
_entity_poly.entity_id
_entity_poly.type
_entity_poly.pdbx_seq_one_letter_code
_entity_poly.pdbx_strand_id
1 'polypeptide(L)'
;KPTRSASLWDITCDSDGEIPFNPKKPLYLHDVNLEKEEYYLAFFLVGAYQDILGMKHNLFSHPTEINIVFENGNMKLEKICESQKIIDILEDIDYDTDEIRNILYANVDKETYEILDKYLNDNNYLKTTWS
;
A
#
# COMPACT_ATOMS: atom_id res chain seq x y z
N LYS A 1 15.72 2.07 21.50
CA LYS A 1 16.26 0.70 21.69
C LYS A 1 15.12 -0.27 21.47
N PRO A 2 15.25 -1.25 20.56
CA PRO A 2 14.21 -2.25 20.32
C PRO A 2 14.20 -3.29 21.45
N THR A 3 13.02 -3.62 21.95
CA THR A 3 12.81 -4.50 23.11
C THR A 3 11.70 -5.54 22.92
N ARG A 4 10.87 -5.39 21.87
CA ARG A 4 9.73 -6.28 21.62
C ARG A 4 10.06 -7.28 20.53
N SER A 5 10.05 -8.57 20.84
CA SER A 5 10.10 -9.61 19.82
C SER A 5 8.88 -9.50 18.93
N ALA A 6 9.07 -9.49 17.62
CA ALA A 6 8.00 -9.24 16.65
C ALA A 6 7.86 -10.37 15.62
N SER A 7 6.61 -10.65 15.26
CA SER A 7 6.20 -11.16 13.96
C SER A 7 5.64 -10.00 13.15
N LEU A 8 5.86 -9.98 11.83
CA LEU A 8 5.22 -9.00 10.94
C LEU A 8 4.15 -9.71 10.13
N TRP A 9 2.98 -9.09 10.03
CA TRP A 9 1.86 -9.52 9.21
C TRP A 9 1.55 -8.40 8.24
N ASP A 10 1.27 -8.72 6.99
CA ASP A 10 0.73 -7.75 6.07
C ASP A 10 -0.79 -7.53 6.33
N ILE A 11 -1.44 -6.80 5.43
CA ILE A 11 -2.85 -6.39 5.55
C ILE A 11 -3.79 -7.30 4.75
N THR A 12 -3.30 -8.43 4.24
CA THR A 12 -4.14 -9.34 3.46
C THR A 12 -5.06 -10.16 4.38
N CYS A 13 -6.08 -10.78 3.78
CA CYS A 13 -7.02 -11.63 4.53
C CYS A 13 -6.51 -13.06 4.72
N ASP A 14 -5.48 -13.48 4.00
CA ASP A 14 -4.89 -14.80 4.13
C ASP A 14 -3.85 -14.82 5.26
N SER A 15 -3.67 -15.99 5.88
CA SER A 15 -2.71 -16.15 6.96
C SER A 15 -1.27 -16.36 6.49
N ASP A 16 -1.03 -16.47 5.18
CA ASP A 16 0.28 -16.80 4.63
C ASP A 16 1.16 -15.55 4.47
N GLY A 17 0.56 -14.35 4.48
CA GLY A 17 1.20 -13.03 4.49
C GLY A 17 1.96 -12.66 5.79
N GLU A 18 2.72 -13.59 6.38
CA GLU A 18 3.47 -13.39 7.62
C GLU A 18 5.00 -13.54 7.44
N ILE A 19 5.77 -12.66 8.09
CA ILE A 19 7.16 -12.91 8.48
C ILE A 19 7.17 -13.31 9.97
N PRO A 20 7.13 -14.61 10.29
CA PRO A 20 6.98 -15.07 11.66
C PRO A 20 8.26 -14.85 12.46
N PHE A 21 8.09 -14.71 13.78
CA PHE A 21 9.22 -14.66 14.69
C PHE A 21 10.11 -15.90 14.56
N ASN A 22 11.41 -15.68 14.39
CA ASN A 22 12.40 -16.74 14.29
C ASN A 22 13.42 -16.65 15.44
N PRO A 23 13.48 -17.62 16.37
CA PRO A 23 14.45 -17.61 17.48
C PRO A 23 15.93 -17.57 17.03
N LYS A 24 16.24 -18.08 15.82
CA LYS A 24 17.60 -18.05 15.26
C LYS A 24 17.95 -16.71 14.61
N LYS A 25 16.94 -15.91 14.26
CA LYS A 25 17.05 -14.57 13.66
C LYS A 25 15.97 -13.66 14.28
N PRO A 26 16.08 -13.36 15.58
CA PRO A 26 15.00 -12.67 16.28
C PRO A 26 14.88 -11.23 15.80
N LEU A 27 13.70 -10.86 15.33
CA LEU A 27 13.36 -9.47 15.01
C LEU A 27 12.87 -8.78 16.28
N TYR A 28 13.51 -7.69 16.66
CA TYR A 28 13.07 -6.83 17.76
C TYR A 28 12.68 -5.45 17.23
N LEU A 29 11.51 -4.96 17.65
CA LEU A 29 11.02 -3.62 17.35
C LEU A 29 10.99 -2.74 18.60
N HIS A 30 10.92 -1.44 18.37
CA HIS A 30 10.67 -0.45 19.41
C HIS A 30 9.25 -0.61 19.97
N ASP A 31 9.08 -0.29 21.25
CA ASP A 31 7.75 -0.10 21.80
C ASP A 31 7.30 1.32 21.46
N VAL A 32 6.35 1.43 20.53
CA VAL A 32 5.90 2.70 19.93
C VAL A 32 4.41 2.88 20.12
N ASN A 33 3.97 4.13 20.17
CA ASN A 33 2.56 4.47 20.21
C ASN A 33 2.10 5.02 18.85
N LEU A 34 1.44 4.16 18.06
CA LEU A 34 0.95 4.51 16.71
C LEU A 34 -0.14 5.59 16.69
N GLU A 35 -0.70 5.99 17.84
CA GLU A 35 -1.60 7.15 17.95
C GLU A 35 -0.84 8.49 18.07
N LYS A 36 0.47 8.44 18.34
CA LYS A 36 1.30 9.62 18.63
C LYS A 36 2.46 9.78 17.66
N GLU A 37 2.95 8.68 17.09
CA GLU A 37 4.10 8.68 16.22
C GLU A 37 3.92 7.67 15.07
N GLU A 38 4.53 8.00 13.94
CA GLU A 38 4.63 7.09 12.81
C GLU A 38 5.81 6.14 13.01
N TYR A 39 5.63 4.87 12.62
CA TYR A 39 6.68 3.87 12.71
C TYR A 39 6.82 3.11 11.40
N TYR A 40 7.87 3.45 10.65
CA TYR A 40 8.14 2.87 9.35
C TYR A 40 9.04 1.64 9.47
N LEU A 41 8.71 0.61 8.69
CA LEU A 41 9.55 -0.56 8.47
C LEU A 41 10.14 -0.47 7.06
N ALA A 42 11.37 -0.95 6.92
CA ALA A 42 12.06 -0.98 5.64
C ALA A 42 12.53 -2.40 5.31
N PHE A 43 12.23 -2.84 4.10
CA PHE A 43 12.71 -4.09 3.54
C PHE A 43 13.82 -3.78 2.55
N PHE A 44 14.99 -4.38 2.76
CA PHE A 44 16.17 -4.18 1.93
C PHE A 44 16.45 -5.42 1.10
N LEU A 45 17.24 -5.24 0.03
CA LEU A 45 17.61 -6.32 -0.90
C LEU A 45 16.41 -6.91 -1.66
N VAL A 46 15.36 -6.11 -1.86
CA VAL A 46 14.14 -6.49 -2.58
C VAL A 46 14.16 -6.10 -4.07
N GLY A 47 15.16 -5.34 -4.53
CA GLY A 47 15.20 -4.83 -5.92
C GLY A 47 15.51 -5.85 -7.02
N ALA A 48 15.43 -7.15 -6.72
CA ALA A 48 15.58 -8.21 -7.71
C ALA A 48 14.44 -9.22 -7.54
N TYR A 49 13.84 -9.61 -8.67
CA TYR A 49 12.71 -10.54 -8.80
C TYR A 49 11.37 -10.08 -8.19
N GLN A 50 11.36 -9.32 -7.10
CA GLN A 50 10.11 -8.99 -6.38
C GLN A 50 9.12 -8.21 -7.24
N ASP A 51 9.59 -7.22 -8.01
CA ASP A 51 8.71 -6.40 -8.85
C ASP A 51 8.05 -7.20 -9.98
N ILE A 52 8.76 -8.18 -10.55
CA ILE A 52 8.26 -8.99 -11.67
C ILE A 52 7.42 -10.18 -11.18
N LEU A 53 7.76 -10.73 -10.01
CA LEU A 53 7.06 -11.88 -9.42
C LEU A 53 5.92 -11.48 -8.48
N GLY A 54 5.74 -10.17 -8.24
CA GLY A 54 4.71 -9.64 -7.37
C GLY A 54 3.32 -10.08 -7.82
N MET A 55 2.62 -10.80 -6.96
CA MET A 55 1.22 -11.15 -7.19
C MET A 55 0.33 -10.04 -6.62
N LYS A 56 -0.66 -9.59 -7.39
CA LYS A 56 -1.67 -8.61 -6.93
C LYS A 56 -2.72 -9.30 -6.05
N HIS A 57 -2.32 -9.81 -4.88
CA HIS A 57 -3.23 -10.47 -3.94
C HIS A 57 -4.22 -9.45 -3.35
N ASN A 58 -5.50 -9.81 -3.23
CA ASN A 58 -6.58 -8.87 -2.86
C ASN A 58 -6.59 -7.57 -3.68
N LEU A 59 -6.13 -7.66 -4.93
CA LEU A 59 -6.00 -6.54 -5.86
C LEU A 59 -5.02 -5.44 -5.43
N PHE A 60 -4.24 -5.60 -4.35
CA PHE A 60 -3.17 -4.66 -4.01
C PHE A 60 -2.23 -4.50 -5.19
N SER A 61 -2.18 -3.28 -5.74
CA SER A 61 -1.33 -2.96 -6.89
C SER A 61 0.11 -2.75 -6.45
N HIS A 62 0.99 -2.36 -7.37
CA HIS A 62 2.35 -1.98 -6.97
C HIS A 62 2.30 -0.74 -6.06
N PRO A 63 3.19 -0.62 -5.07
CA PRO A 63 3.29 0.57 -4.25
C PRO A 63 3.80 1.75 -5.08
N THR A 64 3.68 2.96 -4.53
CA THR A 64 4.32 4.15 -5.13
C THR A 64 5.83 3.99 -5.10
N GLU A 65 6.47 4.16 -6.25
CA GLU A 65 7.91 4.05 -6.45
C GLU A 65 8.53 5.40 -6.77
N ILE A 66 9.79 5.59 -6.35
CA ILE A 66 10.52 6.83 -6.56
C ILE A 66 12.01 6.56 -6.71
N ASN A 67 12.65 7.24 -7.65
CA ASN A 67 14.10 7.23 -7.77
C ASN A 67 14.71 8.36 -6.96
N ILE A 68 15.58 8.02 -6.02
CA ILE A 68 16.32 8.99 -5.22
C ILE A 68 17.73 9.12 -5.83
N VAL A 69 18.04 10.31 -6.33
CA VAL A 69 19.32 10.63 -6.98
C VAL A 69 20.10 11.61 -6.11
N PHE A 70 21.39 11.32 -5.89
CA PHE A 70 22.29 12.22 -5.15
C PHE A 70 23.26 12.89 -6.12
N GLU A 71 23.14 14.22 -6.30
CA GLU A 71 23.95 15.01 -7.21
C GLU A 71 24.49 16.27 -6.52
N ASN A 72 25.79 16.53 -6.63
CA ASN A 72 26.45 17.72 -6.07
C ASN A 72 26.14 17.97 -4.58
N GLY A 73 26.00 16.89 -3.80
CA GLY A 73 25.66 16.97 -2.37
C GLY A 73 24.18 17.21 -2.07
N ASN A 74 23.31 17.28 -3.10
CA ASN A 74 21.87 17.44 -2.95
C ASN A 74 21.13 16.14 -3.30
N MET A 75 20.07 15.85 -2.54
CA MET A 75 19.13 14.78 -2.85
C MET A 75 18.05 15.32 -3.79
N LYS A 76 17.76 14.59 -4.86
CA LYS A 76 16.68 14.85 -5.80
C LYS A 76 15.78 13.62 -5.90
N LEU A 77 14.49 13.89 -6.08
CA LEU A 77 13.49 12.87 -6.33
C LEU A 77 13.12 12.89 -7.81
N GLU A 78 13.25 11.76 -8.48
CA GLU A 78 12.99 11.62 -9.91
C GLU A 78 12.07 10.43 -10.17
N LYS A 79 11.38 10.44 -11.31
CA LYS A 79 10.49 9.36 -11.80
C LYS A 79 9.57 8.80 -10.71
N ILE A 80 8.73 9.66 -10.14
CA ILE A 80 7.66 9.24 -9.23
C ILE A 80 6.66 8.42 -10.05
N CYS A 81 6.44 7.17 -9.67
CA CYS A 81 5.41 6.30 -10.21
C CYS A 81 4.39 6.02 -9.10
N GLU A 82 3.24 6.68 -9.17
CA GLU A 82 2.19 6.51 -8.16
C GLU A 82 1.53 5.13 -8.26
N SER A 83 1.11 4.60 -7.12
CA SER A 83 0.29 3.39 -7.06
C SER A 83 -1.02 3.59 -7.84
N GLN A 84 -1.51 2.51 -8.46
CA GLN A 84 -2.74 2.56 -9.26
C GLN A 84 -3.94 2.92 -8.40
N LYS A 85 -4.90 3.66 -8.98
CA LYS A 85 -6.18 3.94 -8.34
C LYS A 85 -7.06 2.69 -8.36
N ILE A 86 -8.04 2.62 -7.46
CA ILE A 86 -9.01 1.52 -7.44
C ILE A 86 -9.68 1.35 -8.81
N ILE A 87 -10.04 2.46 -9.47
CA ILE A 87 -10.70 2.39 -10.78
C ILE A 87 -9.77 1.84 -11.89
N ASP A 88 -8.49 2.20 -11.87
CA ASP A 88 -7.50 1.70 -12.83
C ASP A 88 -7.27 0.18 -12.63
N ILE A 89 -7.29 -0.27 -11.37
CA ILE A 89 -7.17 -1.70 -11.03
C ILE A 89 -8.39 -2.50 -11.51
N LEU A 90 -9.59 -1.91 -11.47
CA LEU A 90 -10.80 -2.54 -12.00
C LEU A 90 -10.75 -2.63 -13.53
N GLU A 91 -10.23 -1.60 -14.19
CA GLU A 91 -10.00 -1.60 -15.64
C GLU A 91 -8.98 -2.66 -16.06
N ASP A 92 -7.88 -2.82 -15.31
CA ASP A 92 -6.83 -3.84 -15.54
C ASP A 92 -7.37 -5.29 -15.57
N ILE A 93 -8.50 -5.56 -14.90
CA ILE A 93 -9.14 -6.88 -14.85
C ILE A 93 -10.40 -6.94 -15.74
N ASP A 94 -10.48 -6.05 -16.73
CA ASP A 94 -11.50 -5.97 -17.77
C ASP A 94 -12.93 -5.59 -17.30
N TYR A 95 -13.07 -4.87 -16.18
CA TYR A 95 -14.37 -4.24 -15.85
C TYR A 95 -14.60 -2.96 -16.65
N ASP A 96 -15.86 -2.73 -17.04
CA ASP A 96 -16.30 -1.45 -17.59
C ASP A 96 -16.46 -0.42 -16.47
N THR A 97 -15.49 0.49 -16.38
CA THR A 97 -15.45 1.51 -15.32
C THR A 97 -16.54 2.57 -15.48
N ASP A 98 -17.02 2.82 -16.71
CA ASP A 98 -18.13 3.73 -16.97
C ASP A 98 -19.46 3.09 -16.55
N GLU A 99 -19.65 1.80 -16.83
CA GLU A 99 -20.80 1.05 -16.34
C GLU A 99 -20.85 1.05 -14.80
N ILE A 100 -19.73 0.78 -14.13
CA ILE A 100 -19.66 0.81 -12.65
C ILE A 100 -20.05 2.19 -12.12
N ARG A 101 -19.50 3.28 -12.67
CA ARG A 101 -19.86 4.65 -12.27
C ARG A 101 -21.35 4.93 -12.46
N ASN A 102 -21.91 4.53 -13.60
CA ASN A 102 -23.33 4.72 -13.90
C ASN A 102 -24.22 3.95 -12.92
N ILE A 103 -23.87 2.70 -12.59
CA ILE A 103 -24.59 1.89 -11.60
C ILE A 103 -24.52 2.56 -10.22
N LEU A 104 -23.33 2.97 -9.77
CA LEU A 104 -23.19 3.64 -8.48
C LEU A 104 -24.02 4.92 -8.44
N TYR A 105 -23.90 5.78 -9.45
CA TYR A 105 -24.65 7.03 -9.54
C TYR A 105 -26.17 6.83 -9.50
N ALA A 106 -26.68 5.76 -10.12
CA ALA A 106 -28.10 5.46 -10.16
C ALA A 106 -28.65 4.87 -8.84
N ASN A 107 -27.79 4.28 -8.00
CA ASN A 107 -28.21 3.51 -6.82
C ASN A 107 -27.94 4.21 -5.48
N VAL A 108 -27.15 5.29 -5.45
CA VAL A 108 -26.87 6.05 -4.23
C VAL A 108 -27.30 7.52 -4.37
N ASP A 109 -27.47 8.20 -3.23
CA ASP A 109 -27.67 9.64 -3.25
C ASP A 109 -26.39 10.38 -3.67
N LYS A 110 -26.56 11.65 -4.05
CA LYS A 110 -25.47 12.47 -4.58
C LYS A 110 -24.31 12.64 -3.61
N GLU A 111 -24.58 12.82 -2.32
CA GLU A 111 -23.53 13.03 -1.31
C GLU A 111 -22.70 11.76 -1.13
N THR A 112 -23.37 10.61 -1.03
CA THR A 112 -22.70 9.30 -0.99
C THR A 112 -21.89 9.04 -2.26
N TYR A 113 -22.42 9.40 -3.45
CA TYR A 113 -21.69 9.22 -4.71
C TYR A 113 -20.40 10.05 -4.76
N GLU A 114 -20.43 11.32 -4.34
CA GLU A 114 -19.24 12.17 -4.33
C GLU A 114 -18.13 11.60 -3.43
N ILE A 115 -18.51 10.98 -2.30
CA ILE A 115 -17.58 10.27 -1.42
C ILE A 115 -17.01 9.03 -2.10
N LEU A 116 -17.87 8.21 -2.73
CA LEU A 116 -17.45 6.98 -3.42
C LEU A 116 -16.52 7.29 -4.60
N ASP A 117 -16.84 8.28 -5.43
CA ASP A 117 -16.01 8.67 -6.58
C ASP A 117 -14.63 9.14 -6.12
N LYS A 118 -14.55 9.87 -4.99
CA LYS A 118 -13.26 10.21 -4.37
C LYS A 118 -12.45 8.96 -4.02
N TYR A 119 -13.05 7.95 -3.40
CA TYR A 119 -12.35 6.71 -3.04
C TYR A 119 -11.98 5.86 -4.25
N LEU A 120 -12.82 5.78 -5.28
CA LEU A 120 -12.50 5.09 -6.53
C LEU A 120 -11.27 5.68 -7.22
N ASN A 121 -11.05 6.99 -7.05
CA ASN A 121 -9.89 7.70 -7.58
C ASN A 121 -8.68 7.73 -6.63
N ASP A 122 -8.74 7.01 -5.50
CA ASP A 122 -7.63 6.85 -4.56
C ASP A 122 -6.95 5.49 -4.76
N ASN A 123 -5.76 5.30 -4.18
CA ASN A 123 -5.10 4.00 -4.18
C ASN A 123 -5.79 3.02 -3.21
N ASN A 124 -5.46 1.74 -3.33
CA ASN A 124 -6.12 0.69 -2.55
C ASN A 124 -5.37 0.27 -1.28
N TYR A 125 -4.34 1.00 -0.85
CA TYR A 125 -3.68 0.76 0.43
C TYR A 125 -4.46 1.38 1.58
N LEU A 126 -4.37 0.75 2.76
CA LEU A 126 -5.01 1.27 3.97
C LEU A 126 -4.33 2.56 4.44
N LYS A 127 -5.17 3.50 4.86
CA LYS A 127 -4.76 4.73 5.52
C LYS A 127 -4.66 4.51 7.02
N THR A 128 -3.73 5.21 7.67
CA THR A 128 -3.66 5.17 9.13
C THR A 128 -4.93 5.82 9.69
N THR A 129 -5.33 5.40 10.90
CA THR A 129 -6.59 5.84 11.53
C THR A 129 -6.67 7.36 11.79
N TRP A 130 -5.59 8.10 11.54
CA TRP A 130 -5.46 9.55 11.76
C TRP A 130 -5.28 10.36 10.47
N SER A 131 -5.19 9.69 9.31
CA SER A 131 -4.95 10.29 7.98
C SER A 131 -6.20 10.40 7.12
#